data_AF-A0A1F9PF51-F1
#
_entry.id   AF-A0A1F9PF51-F1
#
_cell.length_a   1.000
_cell.length_b   1.000
_cell.length_c   1.000
_cell.angle_alpha   90.00
_cell.angle_beta   90.00
_cell.angle_gamma   90.00
#
_symmetry.space_group_name_H-M   'P 1'
#
loop_
_entity.id
_entity.type
_entity.pdbx_description
1 polymer ?
#
loop_
_entity_poly.entity_id
_entity_poly.type
_entity_poly.pdbx_seq_one_letter_code
_entity_poly.pdbx_strand_id
1 'polypeptide(L)'
;MEIILGKNEWEAANASGSHRHAYIREQYANIDVSRLRLISTTPGKRCLTFSDSYDVFGDGTFVMVDLPGHTNGLMGLVLTMPSGRRFLLGGGTLSISLKILNQ
;
A
#
# COMPACT_ATOMS: atom_id res chain seq x y z
N MET A 1 1.84 13.21 10.08
CA MET A 1 2.34 11.93 9.52
C MET A 1 1.13 11.25 8.93
N GLU A 2 1.15 11.00 7.63
CA GLU A 2 0.08 10.34 6.88
C GLU A 2 0.39 8.85 6.78
N ILE A 3 -0.64 8.01 6.85
CA ILE A 3 -0.53 6.57 6.65
C ILE A 3 -1.26 6.25 5.35
N ILE A 4 -0.56 5.63 4.40
CA ILE A 4 -1.13 5.20 3.13
C ILE A 4 -1.37 3.69 3.21
N LEU A 5 -2.59 3.28 2.88
CA LEU A 5 -3.00 1.88 2.89
C LEU A 5 -3.88 1.56 1.67
N GLY A 6 -3.75 0.35 1.15
CA GLY A 6 -4.66 -0.16 0.13
C GLY A 6 -6.09 -0.23 0.66
N LYS A 7 -7.05 0.30 -0.10
CA LYS A 7 -8.47 0.26 0.25
C LYS A 7 -8.96 -1.18 0.45
N ASN A 8 -8.56 -2.10 -0.44
CA ASN A 8 -8.94 -3.51 -0.36
C ASN A 8 -8.37 -4.18 0.90
N GLU A 9 -7.13 -3.84 1.30
CA GLU A 9 -6.50 -4.34 2.52
C GLU A 9 -7.26 -3.84 3.76
N TRP A 10 -7.59 -2.54 3.81
CA TRP A 10 -8.37 -1.95 4.90
C TRP A 10 -9.75 -2.58 5.06
N GLU A 11 -10.47 -2.76 3.96
CA GLU A 11 -11.79 -3.38 3.97
C GLU A 11 -11.72 -4.84 4.40
N ALA A 12 -10.76 -5.60 3.90
CA ALA A 12 -10.58 -7.00 4.24
C ALA A 12 -10.13 -7.20 5.71
N ALA A 13 -9.27 -6.34 6.24
CA ALA A 13 -8.85 -6.37 7.64
C ALA A 13 -10.01 -6.10 8.62
N ASN A 14 -10.95 -5.22 8.23
CA ASN A 14 -12.09 -4.83 9.05
C ASN A 14 -13.34 -5.71 8.85
N ALA A 15 -13.32 -6.65 7.90
CA ALA A 15 -14.44 -7.55 7.66
C ALA A 15 -14.64 -8.57 8.79
N SER A 16 -15.89 -8.97 9.03
CA SER A 16 -16.24 -10.04 9.97
C SER A 16 -15.55 -11.34 9.57
N GLY A 17 -14.73 -11.92 10.46
CA GLY A 17 -13.98 -13.14 10.18
C GLY A 17 -12.60 -12.95 9.53
N SER A 18 -12.09 -11.72 9.49
CA SER A 18 -10.76 -11.38 8.91
C SER A 18 -9.59 -12.19 9.49
N HIS A 19 -9.66 -12.60 10.77
CA HIS A 19 -8.68 -13.48 11.41
C HIS A 19 -8.46 -14.82 10.68
N ARG A 20 -9.44 -15.30 9.89
CA ARG A 20 -9.32 -16.53 9.09
C ARG A 20 -8.48 -16.34 7.81
N HIS A 21 -8.16 -15.10 7.45
CA HIS A 21 -7.40 -14.73 6.26
C HIS A 21 -6.07 -14.04 6.61
N ALA A 22 -5.46 -14.43 7.74
CA ALA A 22 -4.17 -13.93 8.23
C ALA A 22 -4.11 -12.45 8.65
N TYR A 23 -5.26 -11.76 8.79
CA TYR A 23 -5.28 -10.40 9.34
C TYR A 23 -5.21 -10.41 10.87
N ILE A 24 -4.21 -9.72 11.43
CA ILE A 24 -4.13 -9.45 12.87
C ILE A 24 -4.84 -8.11 13.12
N ARG A 25 -6.03 -8.16 13.72
CA ARG A 25 -6.89 -6.99 13.93
C ARG A 25 -6.17 -5.88 14.71
N GLU A 26 -5.30 -6.25 15.65
CA GLU A 26 -4.54 -5.34 16.50
C GLU A 26 -3.55 -4.46 15.71
N GLN A 27 -3.09 -4.92 14.53
CA GLN A 27 -2.24 -4.11 13.65
C GLN A 27 -3.00 -2.92 13.05
N TYR A 28 -4.32 -3.04 12.92
CA TYR A 28 -5.18 -2.02 12.32
C TYR A 28 -5.98 -1.23 13.36
N ALA A 29 -6.27 -1.84 14.52
CA ALA A 29 -7.11 -1.25 15.57
C ALA A 29 -6.55 0.05 16.15
N ASN A 30 -5.23 0.26 16.08
CA ASN A 30 -4.54 1.44 16.60
C ASN A 30 -4.22 2.49 15.53
N ILE A 31 -4.72 2.32 14.30
CA ILE A 31 -4.54 3.31 13.24
C ILE A 31 -5.48 4.49 13.51
N ASP A 32 -4.89 5.68 13.68
CA ASP A 32 -5.63 6.94 13.70
C ASP A 32 -6.22 7.20 12.30
N VAL A 33 -7.53 6.94 12.16
CA VAL A 33 -8.26 7.08 10.90
C VAL A 33 -8.22 8.49 10.32
N SER A 34 -7.98 9.53 11.14
CA SER A 34 -7.83 10.90 10.65
C SER A 34 -6.57 11.11 9.81
N ARG A 35 -5.61 10.18 9.92
CA ARG A 35 -4.33 10.18 9.19
C ARG A 35 -4.28 9.15 8.07
N LEU A 36 -5.36 8.39 7.88
CA LEU A 36 -5.42 7.30 6.93
C LEU A 36 -5.86 7.81 5.56
N ARG A 37 -4.99 7.63 4.57
CA ARG A 37 -5.31 7.83 3.16
C ARG A 37 -5.42 6.46 2.48
N LEU A 38 -6.65 6.12 2.12
CA LEU A 38 -6.93 4.90 1.37
C LEU A 38 -6.68 5.11 -0.12
N ILE A 39 -5.98 4.16 -0.74
CA ILE A 39 -5.67 4.21 -2.17
C ILE A 39 -6.12 2.93 -2.89
N SER A 40 -6.30 3.04 -4.19
CA SER A 40 -6.50 1.90 -5.10
C SER A 40 -5.61 2.09 -6.32
N THR A 41 -5.10 0.99 -6.85
CA THR A 41 -4.42 1.01 -8.15
C THR A 41 -5.38 1.43 -9.26
N THR A 42 -4.80 1.99 -10.32
CA THR A 42 -5.54 2.28 -11.55
C THR A 42 -5.33 1.13 -12.53
N PRO A 43 -6.40 0.44 -12.96
CA PRO A 43 -6.31 -0.62 -13.96
C PRO A 43 -5.60 -0.17 -15.23
N GLY A 44 -4.62 -0.95 -15.70
CA GLY A 44 -3.85 -0.68 -16.91
C GLY A 44 -2.77 0.40 -16.78
N LYS A 45 -2.69 1.10 -15.64
CA LYS A 45 -1.57 2.00 -15.35
C LYS A 45 -0.37 1.16 -14.92
N ARG A 46 0.39 0.67 -15.89
CA ARG A 46 1.51 -0.26 -15.66
C ARG A 46 2.66 0.39 -14.89
N CYS A 47 3.26 -0.38 -13.99
CA CYS A 47 4.57 -0.09 -13.40
C CYS A 47 5.43 -1.34 -13.54
N LEU A 48 6.54 -1.27 -14.27
CA LEU A 48 7.37 -2.45 -14.55
C LEU A 48 6.53 -3.59 -15.17
N THR A 49 6.56 -4.77 -14.54
CA THR A 49 5.80 -5.96 -14.90
C THR A 49 4.41 -6.00 -14.26
N PHE A 50 4.06 -5.02 -13.41
CA PHE A 50 2.77 -4.93 -12.75
C PHE A 50 1.76 -4.19 -13.65
N SER A 51 0.57 -4.77 -13.81
CA SER A 51 -0.45 -4.23 -14.71
C SER A 51 -1.11 -2.97 -14.17
N ASP A 52 -1.28 -2.90 -12.86
CA ASP A 52 -2.06 -1.87 -12.18
C ASP A 52 -1.18 -1.20 -11.10
N SER A 53 -1.26 0.12 -11.00
CA SER A 53 -0.44 0.87 -10.06
C SER A 53 -1.09 2.18 -9.60
N TYR A 54 -0.55 2.74 -8.52
CA TYR A 54 -0.90 4.06 -7.99
C TYR A 54 0.39 4.83 -7.67
N ASP A 55 0.57 6.00 -8.28
CA ASP A 55 1.71 6.86 -8.01
C ASP A 55 1.35 7.83 -6.88
N VAL A 56 2.04 7.73 -5.75
CA VAL A 56 1.71 8.45 -4.52
C VAL A 56 1.91 9.96 -4.68
N PHE A 57 2.98 10.35 -5.39
CA PHE A 57 3.38 11.75 -5.59
C PHE A 57 3.16 12.24 -7.02
N GLY A 58 2.96 11.34 -7.97
CA GLY A 58 2.81 11.66 -9.39
C GLY A 58 4.14 11.84 -10.13
N ASP A 59 5.27 11.54 -9.48
CA ASP A 59 6.63 11.71 -10.01
C ASP A 59 7.36 10.37 -10.27
N GLY A 60 6.69 9.24 -10.01
CA GLY A 60 7.24 7.89 -10.20
C GLY A 60 8.22 7.44 -9.12
N THR A 61 8.44 8.22 -8.05
CA THR A 61 9.36 7.85 -6.96
C THR A 61 8.77 6.81 -6.03
N PHE A 62 7.48 6.94 -5.71
CA PHE A 62 6.72 6.01 -4.88
C PHE A 62 5.52 5.48 -5.65
N VAL A 63 5.65 4.27 -6.19
CA VAL A 63 4.58 3.64 -6.96
C VAL A 63 4.09 2.39 -6.25
N MET A 64 2.86 2.42 -5.79
CA MET A 64 2.16 1.29 -5.19
C MET A 64 1.65 0.36 -6.30
N VAL A 65 1.85 -0.95 -6.14
CA VAL A 65 1.45 -1.99 -7.11
C VAL A 65 0.71 -3.10 -6.42
N ASP A 66 -0.22 -3.76 -7.12
CA ASP A 66 -0.94 -4.90 -6.55
C ASP A 66 -0.02 -6.13 -6.48
N LEU A 67 -0.01 -6.80 -5.33
CA LEU A 67 0.70 -8.05 -5.07
C LEU A 67 -0.29 -9.12 -4.57
N PRO A 68 -1.27 -9.53 -5.39
CA PRO A 68 -2.29 -10.49 -4.97
C PRO A 68 -1.65 -11.83 -4.58
N GLY A 69 -2.10 -12.41 -3.46
CA GLY A 69 -1.67 -13.75 -3.06
C GLY A 69 -1.85 -14.02 -1.57
N HIS A 70 -1.05 -13.35 -0.72
CA HIS A 70 -1.06 -13.59 0.73
C HIS A 70 -2.34 -13.05 1.39
N THR A 71 -2.78 -11.88 0.94
CA THR A 71 -4.11 -11.32 1.20
C THR A 71 -4.67 -10.74 -0.11
N ASN A 72 -6.00 -10.63 -0.24
CA ASN A 72 -6.64 -10.09 -1.45
C ASN A 72 -6.35 -8.59 -1.66
N GLY A 73 -5.87 -7.87 -0.65
CA GLY A 73 -5.60 -6.44 -0.68
C GLY A 73 -4.12 -6.06 -0.68
N LEU A 74 -3.23 -7.05 -0.69
CA LEU A 74 -1.81 -6.80 -0.50
C LEU A 74 -1.25 -5.92 -1.62
N MET A 75 -0.58 -4.84 -1.22
CA MET A 75 0.16 -3.96 -2.12
C MET A 75 1.66 -4.03 -1.84
N GLY A 76 2.45 -3.84 -2.89
CA GLY A 76 3.89 -3.57 -2.79
C GLY A 76 4.19 -2.11 -3.12
N LEU A 77 5.38 -1.65 -2.72
CA LEU A 77 5.91 -0.35 -3.11
C LEU A 77 7.14 -0.52 -4.00
N VAL A 78 7.08 0.05 -5.20
CA VAL A 78 8.25 0.31 -6.03
C VAL A 78 8.81 1.68 -5.66
N LEU A 79 10.00 1.68 -5.08
CA LEU A 79 10.76 2.88 -4.73
C LEU A 79 11.82 3.15 -5.81
N THR A 80 11.75 4.32 -6.45
CA THR A 80 12.77 4.78 -7.41
C THR A 80 13.68 5.81 -6.75
N MET A 81 14.96 5.50 -6.64
CA MET A 81 15.98 6.42 -6.12
C MET A 81 16.35 7.48 -7.16
N PRO A 82 16.92 8.63 -6.76
CA PRO A 82 17.43 9.64 -7.72
C PRO A 82 18.45 9.09 -8.72
N SER A 83 19.17 8.02 -8.36
CA SER A 83 20.10 7.31 -9.25
C SER A 83 19.41 6.46 -10.34
N GLY A 84 18.07 6.39 -10.33
CA GLY A 84 17.27 5.50 -11.20
C GLY A 84 17.19 4.05 -10.72
N ARG A 85 17.92 3.69 -9.65
CA ARG A 85 17.82 2.35 -9.04
C ARG A 85 16.45 2.15 -8.40
N ARG A 86 15.84 0.99 -8.64
CA ARG A 86 14.50 0.65 -8.16
C ARG A 86 14.55 -0.49 -7.16
N PHE A 87 13.71 -0.41 -6.13
CA PHE A 87 13.52 -1.43 -5.11
C PHE A 87 12.05 -1.80 -5.02
N LEU A 88 11.74 -3.08 -4.88
CA LEU A 88 10.41 -3.55 -4.52
C LEU A 88 10.40 -3.87 -3.03
N LEU A 89 9.56 -3.17 -2.28
CA LEU A 89 9.24 -3.49 -0.90
C LEU A 89 7.92 -4.23 -0.88
N GLY A 90 7.93 -5.47 -0.40
CA GLY A 90 6.76 -6.32 -0.23
C GLY A 90 6.85 -7.12 1.07
N GLY A 91 5.71 -7.62 1.55
CA GLY A 91 5.61 -8.42 2.78
C GLY A 91 4.18 -8.93 2.98
N GLY A 92 3.95 -9.79 3.98
CA GLY A 92 2.62 -10.38 4.24
C GLY A 92 1.55 -9.36 4.71
N THR A 93 1.99 -8.18 5.14
CA THR A 93 1.18 -7.00 5.41
C THR A 93 2.09 -5.79 5.20
N LEU A 94 1.80 -4.92 4.24
CA LEU A 94 2.56 -3.70 4.01
C LEU A 94 1.68 -2.48 4.26
N SER A 95 1.99 -1.74 5.31
CA SER A 95 1.50 -0.38 5.54
C SER A 95 2.68 0.59 5.49
N ILE A 96 2.51 1.73 4.84
CA ILE A 96 3.58 2.72 4.71
C ILE A 96 3.15 3.98 5.46
N SER A 97 3.92 4.31 6.49
CA SER A 97 3.80 5.59 7.18
C SER A 97 4.73 6.60 6.53
N LEU A 98 4.16 7.64 5.93
CA LEU A 98 4.89 8.72 5.28
C LEU A 98 4.79 9.99 6.12
N LYS A 99 5.95 10.49 6.55
CA LYS A 99 6.04 11.85 7.08
C LYS A 99 6.46 12.76 5.93
N ILE A 100 5.48 13.39 5.28
CA ILE A 100 5.76 14.48 4.35
C ILE A 100 6.33 15.63 5.18
N LEU A 101 7.61 15.93 4.99
CA LEU A 101 8.26 17.10 5.56
C LEU A 101 7.98 18.25 4.58
N ASN A 102 6.97 19.06 4.88
CA ASN A 102 6.80 20.33 4.18
C ASN A 102 8.02 21.19 4.53
N GLN A 103 8.68 21.74 3.51
CA GLN A 103 9.69 22.78 3.67
C GLN A 103 9.05 24.04 4.26
#